data_AF-A0A1T3WLS3-F1
#
_entry.id   AF-A0A1T3WLS3-F1
#
_cell.length_a   1.000
_cell.length_b   1.000
_cell.length_c   1.000
_cell.angle_alpha   90.00
_cell.angle_beta   90.00
_cell.angle_gamma   90.00
#
_symmetry.space_group_name_H-M   'P 1'
#
loop_
_entity.id
_entity.type
_entity.pdbx_description
1 polymer ?
#
loop_
_entity_poly.entity_id
_entity_poly.type
_entity_poly.pdbx_seq_one_letter_code
_entity_poly.pdbx_strand_id
1 'polypeptide(L)'
;MPDRPSKLGLMPRRGTAADVRWIEVEPRHMLHEANVWEDEQGRIVADVAAAEGTALFPDVNGNRAGHAETRQSLRRWTIDPKAKSDSLNEEIVNDRDIQFPRPDDRLMARRSRQAFANSNLNSHDGRVEGMDSALRVDTATGAEDLYHFGAGTAVGELIFAPRIGSTHELDGYALTLVHRKDSPESELAVFDAANIADGPIATAVIPFRIPSGFHCNYYSVDGPLYRQAFGTA
;
A
#
# COMPACT_ATOMS: atom_id res chain seq x y z
N MET A 1 -21.48 -1.18 12.83
CA MET A 1 -22.46 -2.29 12.96
C MET A 1 -21.67 -3.57 12.76
N PRO A 2 -21.31 -4.27 13.84
CA PRO A 2 -20.43 -5.44 13.78
C PRO A 2 -20.96 -6.56 12.87
N ASP A 3 -22.28 -6.60 12.59
CA ASP A 3 -22.90 -7.66 11.78
C ASP A 3 -23.20 -7.26 10.32
N ARG A 4 -22.57 -6.21 9.79
CA ARG A 4 -22.76 -5.81 8.38
C ARG A 4 -21.65 -6.37 7.52
N PRO A 5 -21.96 -7.16 6.48
CA PRO A 5 -20.95 -7.67 5.57
C PRO A 5 -20.30 -6.51 4.80
N SER A 6 -19.04 -6.71 4.40
CA SER A 6 -18.41 -5.84 3.41
C SER A 6 -19.05 -6.11 2.04
N LYS A 7 -19.28 -5.05 1.26
CA LYS A 7 -19.87 -5.14 -0.08
C LYS A 7 -18.84 -4.77 -1.12
N LEU A 8 -18.54 -5.69 -2.02
CA LEU A 8 -17.64 -5.45 -3.14
C LEU A 8 -18.46 -5.40 -4.43
N GLY A 9 -18.29 -4.32 -5.19
CA GLY A 9 -18.95 -4.12 -6.49
C GLY A 9 -18.01 -4.54 -7.61
N LEU A 10 -18.42 -5.53 -8.41
CA LEU A 10 -17.71 -5.96 -9.61
C LEU A 10 -18.41 -5.37 -10.83
N MET A 11 -17.66 -4.67 -11.67
CA MET A 11 -18.18 -4.08 -12.90
C MET A 11 -17.17 -4.25 -14.02
N PRO A 12 -17.57 -4.77 -15.20
CA PRO A 12 -16.71 -4.73 -16.37
C PRO A 12 -16.25 -3.30 -16.65
N ARG A 13 -14.95 -3.08 -16.87
CA ARG A 13 -14.37 -1.75 -17.07
C ARG A 13 -15.04 -0.93 -18.19
N ARG A 14 -15.62 -1.60 -19.20
CA ARG A 14 -16.35 -0.99 -20.33
C ARG A 14 -17.86 -1.25 -20.28
N GLY A 15 -18.37 -1.69 -19.15
CA GLY A 15 -19.80 -1.94 -18.93
C GLY A 15 -20.55 -0.69 -18.48
N THR A 16 -21.71 -0.92 -17.90
CA THR A 16 -22.65 0.08 -17.40
C THR A 16 -23.04 -0.23 -15.95
N ALA A 17 -23.78 0.67 -15.30
CA ALA A 17 -24.30 0.43 -13.96
C ALA A 17 -25.22 -0.81 -13.88
N ALA A 18 -25.84 -1.22 -14.98
CA ALA A 18 -26.66 -2.43 -15.03
C ALA A 18 -25.82 -3.72 -14.96
N ASP A 19 -24.52 -3.63 -15.26
CA ASP A 19 -23.58 -4.77 -15.25
C ASP A 19 -22.89 -4.95 -13.90
N VAL A 20 -23.23 -4.12 -12.89
CA VAL A 20 -22.64 -4.23 -11.55
C VAL A 20 -23.19 -5.47 -10.84
N ARG A 21 -22.30 -6.37 -10.43
CA ARG A 21 -22.57 -7.46 -9.50
C ARG A 21 -22.04 -7.09 -8.13
N TRP A 22 -22.91 -7.06 -7.12
CA TRP A 22 -22.51 -6.89 -5.72
C TRP A 22 -22.29 -8.26 -5.09
N ILE A 23 -21.17 -8.43 -4.39
CA ILE A 23 -20.92 -9.58 -3.53
C ILE A 23 -20.85 -9.12 -2.09
N GLU A 24 -21.42 -9.92 -1.19
CA GLU A 24 -21.31 -9.72 0.26
C GLU A 24 -20.27 -10.71 0.81
N VAL A 25 -19.35 -10.21 1.62
CA VAL A 25 -18.22 -10.96 2.18
C VAL A 25 -18.13 -10.70 3.68
N GLU A 26 -17.32 -11.50 4.37
CA GLU A 26 -17.01 -11.28 5.78
C GLU A 26 -16.61 -9.81 6.02
N PRO A 27 -17.00 -9.20 7.15
CA PRO A 27 -16.64 -7.83 7.46
C PRO A 27 -15.12 -7.63 7.39
N ARG A 28 -14.71 -6.65 6.59
CA ARG A 28 -13.31 -6.26 6.41
C ARG A 28 -13.20 -4.76 6.38
N HIS A 29 -12.22 -4.22 7.11
CA HIS A 29 -11.78 -2.86 6.94
C HIS A 29 -10.56 -2.83 6.01
N MET A 30 -10.81 -2.65 4.71
CA MET A 30 -9.77 -2.38 3.72
C MET A 30 -9.59 -0.87 3.59
N LEU A 31 -8.35 -0.39 3.76
CA LEU A 31 -8.05 1.04 3.68
C LEU A 31 -7.32 1.42 2.39
N HIS A 32 -6.25 0.69 2.06
CA HIS A 32 -5.44 0.94 0.89
C HIS A 32 -5.31 -0.31 0.02
N GLU A 33 -5.34 -0.12 -1.29
CA GLU A 33 -5.08 -1.14 -2.29
C GLU A 33 -3.59 -1.09 -2.66
N ALA A 34 -2.92 -2.25 -2.69
CA ALA A 34 -1.62 -2.36 -3.33
C ALA A 34 -1.81 -2.43 -4.84
N ASN A 35 -2.46 -3.47 -5.35
CA ASN A 35 -2.71 -3.63 -6.78
C ASN A 35 -3.85 -4.63 -7.06
N VAL A 36 -4.55 -4.47 -8.18
CA VAL A 36 -5.65 -5.36 -8.61
C VAL A 36 -5.44 -5.79 -10.07
N TRP A 37 -5.49 -7.08 -10.38
CA TRP A 37 -5.34 -7.57 -11.76
C TRP A 37 -6.23 -8.79 -12.05
N GLU A 38 -6.34 -9.15 -13.32
CA GLU A 38 -6.95 -10.42 -13.74
C GLU A 38 -5.86 -11.49 -13.92
N ASP A 39 -6.04 -12.66 -13.32
CA ASP A 39 -5.15 -13.79 -13.55
C ASP A 39 -5.46 -14.56 -14.85
N GLU A 40 -4.65 -15.57 -15.16
CA GLU A 40 -4.80 -16.37 -16.37
C GLU A 40 -6.14 -17.13 -16.48
N GLN A 41 -6.85 -17.32 -15.36
CA GLN A 41 -8.18 -17.94 -15.33
C GLN A 41 -9.30 -16.88 -15.45
N GLY A 42 -8.96 -15.59 -15.49
CA GLY A 42 -9.91 -14.48 -15.52
C GLY A 42 -10.54 -14.19 -14.16
N ARG A 43 -9.88 -14.59 -13.06
CA ARG A 43 -10.27 -14.19 -11.71
C ARG A 43 -9.66 -12.85 -11.37
N ILE A 44 -10.36 -12.05 -10.58
CA ILE A 44 -9.85 -10.79 -10.05
C ILE A 44 -9.01 -11.12 -8.83
N VAL A 45 -7.75 -10.69 -8.85
CA VAL A 45 -6.82 -10.80 -7.74
C VAL A 45 -6.49 -9.40 -7.25
N ALA A 46 -6.61 -9.15 -5.95
CA ALA A 46 -6.35 -7.86 -5.33
C ALA A 46 -5.45 -8.02 -4.11
N ASP A 47 -4.29 -7.41 -4.14
CA ASP A 47 -3.42 -7.26 -2.97
C ASP A 47 -3.83 -5.97 -2.25
N VAL A 48 -4.20 -6.05 -0.98
CA VAL A 48 -4.78 -4.93 -0.20
C VAL A 48 -4.22 -4.89 1.22
N ALA A 49 -4.16 -3.70 1.81
CA ALA A 49 -4.05 -3.53 3.26
C ALA A 49 -5.45 -3.66 3.87
N ALA A 50 -5.68 -4.71 4.66
CA ALA A 50 -6.97 -4.98 5.27
C ALA A 50 -6.86 -5.57 6.68
N ALA A 51 -7.87 -5.26 7.50
CA ALA A 51 -8.02 -5.71 8.88
C ALA A 51 -9.43 -6.26 9.15
N GLU A 52 -9.59 -6.98 10.26
CA GLU A 52 -10.90 -7.48 10.73
C GLU A 52 -11.76 -6.32 11.27
N GLY A 53 -11.13 -5.30 11.84
CA GLY A 53 -11.76 -4.09 12.38
C GLY A 53 -11.02 -2.81 12.02
N THR A 54 -11.50 -1.68 12.55
CA THR A 54 -10.87 -0.36 12.35
C THR A 54 -10.41 0.25 13.67
N ALA A 55 -9.22 0.86 13.69
CA ALA A 55 -8.73 1.65 14.82
C ALA A 55 -9.17 3.13 14.77
N LEU A 56 -9.75 3.57 13.65
CA LEU A 56 -10.05 4.98 13.39
C LEU A 56 -11.16 5.50 14.32
N PHE A 57 -12.19 4.68 14.55
CA PHE A 57 -13.37 5.06 15.32
C PHE A 57 -13.82 3.89 16.22
N PRO A 58 -14.43 4.18 17.38
CA PRO A 58 -15.10 3.14 18.16
C PRO A 58 -16.31 2.58 17.40
N ASP A 59 -16.77 1.41 17.83
CA ASP A 59 -18.03 0.83 17.37
C ASP A 59 -19.26 1.65 17.83
N VAL A 60 -20.46 1.18 17.46
CA VAL A 60 -21.73 1.84 17.80
C VAL A 60 -22.02 1.90 19.30
N ASN A 61 -21.31 1.09 20.11
CA ASN A 61 -21.42 1.03 21.56
C ASN A 61 -20.28 1.79 22.26
N GLY A 62 -19.36 2.42 21.50
CA GLY A 62 -18.22 3.12 22.05
C GLY A 62 -16.99 2.24 22.31
N ASN A 63 -17.02 0.95 21.97
CA ASN A 63 -15.89 0.04 22.17
C ASN A 63 -14.83 0.26 21.10
N ARG A 64 -13.55 0.17 21.47
CA ARG A 64 -12.43 0.16 20.52
C ARG A 64 -11.89 -1.26 20.38
N ALA A 65 -11.72 -1.69 19.14
CA ALA A 65 -11.06 -2.96 18.83
C ALA A 65 -9.58 -2.91 19.23
N GLY A 66 -9.03 -4.06 19.60
CA GLY A 66 -7.62 -4.20 19.96
C GLY A 66 -6.71 -4.13 18.73
N HIS A 67 -5.41 -3.87 18.95
CA HIS A 67 -4.43 -3.78 17.87
C HIS A 67 -4.44 -4.99 16.93
N ALA A 68 -4.53 -6.22 17.47
CA ALA A 68 -4.53 -7.43 16.65
C ALA A 68 -5.72 -7.49 15.66
N GLU A 69 -6.86 -6.90 16.02
CA GLU A 69 -8.07 -6.87 15.19
C GLU A 69 -8.01 -5.74 14.15
N THR A 70 -7.28 -4.66 14.45
CA THR A 70 -7.21 -3.44 13.62
C THR A 70 -5.95 -3.34 12.78
N ARG A 71 -4.98 -4.24 12.98
CA ARG A 71 -3.73 -4.35 12.23
C ARG A 71 -4.01 -4.55 10.74
N GLN A 72 -3.50 -3.64 9.93
CA GLN A 72 -3.72 -3.61 8.50
C GLN A 72 -2.63 -4.45 7.83
N SER A 73 -2.91 -5.73 7.60
CA SER A 73 -1.95 -6.66 6.99
C SER A 73 -2.09 -6.69 5.46
N LEU A 74 -1.03 -7.09 4.76
CA LEU A 74 -1.09 -7.34 3.33
C LEU A 74 -1.86 -8.64 3.09
N ARG A 75 -3.01 -8.53 2.45
CA ARG A 75 -3.89 -9.66 2.13
C ARG A 75 -4.10 -9.75 0.63
N ARG A 76 -4.22 -10.97 0.11
CA ARG A 76 -4.63 -11.21 -1.26
C ARG A 76 -6.04 -11.73 -1.30
N TRP A 77 -6.86 -11.03 -2.06
CA TRP A 77 -8.26 -11.30 -2.33
C TRP A 77 -8.40 -11.89 -3.72
N THR A 78 -9.02 -13.06 -3.83
CA THR A 78 -9.33 -13.68 -5.12
C THR A 78 -10.84 -13.84 -5.27
N ILE A 79 -11.37 -13.28 -6.36
CA ILE A 79 -12.79 -13.30 -6.69
C ILE A 79 -12.93 -13.87 -8.11
N ASP A 80 -13.70 -14.94 -8.27
CA ASP A 80 -14.07 -15.45 -9.59
C ASP A 80 -15.35 -14.72 -10.05
N PRO A 81 -15.28 -13.81 -11.05
CA PRO A 81 -16.45 -13.08 -11.51
C PRO A 81 -17.48 -13.99 -12.20
N LYS A 82 -17.11 -15.21 -12.61
CA LYS A 82 -17.96 -16.21 -13.26
C LYS A 82 -18.53 -17.24 -12.28
N ALA A 83 -18.10 -17.22 -11.01
CA ALA A 83 -18.61 -18.14 -10.00
C ALA A 83 -20.10 -17.91 -9.74
N LYS A 84 -20.83 -19.01 -9.53
CA LYS A 84 -22.29 -18.99 -9.25
C LYS A 84 -22.62 -18.52 -7.83
N SER A 85 -21.68 -18.64 -6.91
CA SER A 85 -21.79 -18.14 -5.55
C SER A 85 -20.94 -16.89 -5.37
N ASP A 86 -21.40 -15.99 -4.51
CA ASP A 86 -20.61 -14.88 -4.04
C ASP A 86 -19.61 -15.39 -3.00
N SER A 87 -18.32 -15.26 -3.28
CA SER A 87 -17.26 -15.67 -2.36
C SER A 87 -16.00 -14.86 -2.61
N LEU A 88 -15.26 -14.61 -1.54
CA LEU A 88 -13.95 -13.98 -1.54
C LEU A 88 -13.00 -14.97 -0.89
N ASN A 89 -12.01 -15.46 -1.65
CA ASN A 89 -10.89 -16.17 -1.05
C ASN A 89 -9.88 -15.12 -0.58
N GLU A 90 -9.49 -15.19 0.69
CA GLU A 90 -8.54 -14.29 1.31
C GLU A 90 -7.35 -15.08 1.86
N GLU A 91 -6.13 -14.67 1.51
CA GLU A 91 -4.88 -15.10 2.15
C GLU A 91 -4.17 -13.91 2.79
N ILE A 92 -3.50 -14.12 3.93
CA ILE A 92 -2.56 -13.15 4.48
C ILE A 92 -1.21 -13.41 3.82
N VAL A 93 -0.75 -12.47 2.99
CA VAL A 93 0.53 -12.55 2.27
C VAL A 93 1.67 -12.16 3.21
N ASN A 94 1.47 -11.10 4.01
CA ASN A 94 2.40 -10.65 5.04
C ASN A 94 1.60 -9.99 6.17
N ASP A 95 1.94 -10.28 7.42
CA ASP A 95 1.13 -9.90 8.58
C ASP A 95 1.63 -8.64 9.32
N ARG A 96 2.59 -7.89 8.76
CA ARG A 96 3.02 -6.58 9.30
C ARG A 96 1.87 -5.59 9.35
N ASP A 97 1.92 -4.66 10.31
CA ASP A 97 1.00 -3.51 10.36
C ASP A 97 1.44 -2.47 9.33
N ILE A 98 0.84 -2.49 8.15
CA ILE A 98 1.23 -1.68 6.99
C ILE A 98 0.21 -0.62 6.65
N GLN A 99 0.68 0.44 5.98
CA GLN A 99 -0.18 1.37 5.25
C GLN A 99 0.43 1.73 3.90
N PHE A 100 -0.41 2.30 3.04
CA PHE A 100 -0.04 2.79 1.72
C PHE A 100 0.80 1.81 0.88
N PRO A 101 0.44 0.50 0.82
CA PRO A 101 1.15 -0.41 -0.08
C PRO A 101 0.90 0.00 -1.53
N ARG A 102 1.91 -0.16 -2.38
CA ARG A 102 1.83 0.13 -3.81
C ARG A 102 2.91 -0.62 -4.60
N PRO A 103 2.66 -0.99 -5.86
CA PRO A 103 3.67 -1.56 -6.72
C PRO A 103 4.55 -0.47 -7.33
N ASP A 104 5.43 -0.89 -8.23
CA ASP A 104 5.85 -0.05 -9.34
C ASP A 104 4.62 0.38 -10.18
N ASP A 105 4.39 1.70 -10.26
CA ASP A 105 3.23 2.28 -10.96
C ASP A 105 3.11 1.83 -12.42
N ARG A 106 4.21 1.43 -13.08
CA ARG A 106 4.18 0.86 -14.45
C ARG A 106 3.39 -0.45 -14.54
N LEU A 107 3.18 -1.13 -13.41
CA LEU A 107 2.48 -2.39 -13.26
C LEU A 107 1.10 -2.25 -12.60
N MET A 108 0.63 -1.04 -12.33
CA MET A 108 -0.75 -0.84 -11.86
C MET A 108 -1.76 -1.49 -12.81
N ALA A 109 -2.74 -2.17 -12.23
CA ALA A 109 -3.74 -2.97 -12.94
C ALA A 109 -3.18 -4.18 -13.72
N ARG A 110 -1.94 -4.58 -13.44
CA ARG A 110 -1.26 -5.77 -13.99
C ARG A 110 -0.60 -6.54 -12.86
N ARG A 111 -0.23 -7.80 -13.10
CA ARG A 111 0.47 -8.59 -12.09
C ARG A 111 1.81 -7.93 -11.72
N SER A 112 1.94 -7.56 -10.44
CA SER A 112 3.17 -7.10 -9.78
C SER A 112 3.64 -8.15 -8.76
N ARG A 113 4.92 -8.15 -8.42
CA ARG A 113 5.49 -9.03 -7.39
C ARG A 113 6.00 -8.24 -6.18
N GLN A 114 6.21 -6.95 -6.30
CA GLN A 114 6.77 -6.11 -5.25
C GLN A 114 5.70 -5.13 -4.78
N ALA A 115 5.52 -5.06 -3.46
CA ALA A 115 4.70 -4.04 -2.81
C ALA A 115 5.61 -3.22 -1.89
N PHE A 116 5.69 -1.91 -2.13
CA PHE A 116 6.35 -0.93 -1.28
C PHE A 116 5.30 -0.32 -0.36
N ALA A 117 5.58 -0.27 0.94
CA ALA A 117 4.68 0.22 1.97
C ALA A 117 5.48 0.94 3.05
N ASN A 118 4.79 1.67 3.92
CA ASN A 118 5.32 1.97 5.24
C ASN A 118 4.69 1.02 6.27
N SER A 119 5.38 0.81 7.39
CA SER A 119 4.86 -0.07 8.44
C SER A 119 5.12 0.51 9.84
N ASN A 120 4.31 0.07 10.79
CA ASN A 120 4.41 0.45 12.20
C ASN A 120 4.90 -0.76 13.00
N LEU A 121 6.16 -0.75 13.44
CA LEU A 121 6.74 -1.86 14.20
C LEU A 121 6.37 -1.86 15.69
N ASN A 122 5.86 -0.73 16.21
CA ASN A 122 5.59 -0.53 17.62
C ASN A 122 4.12 -0.13 17.89
N SER A 123 3.23 -0.49 16.97
CA SER A 123 1.81 -0.18 17.04
C SER A 123 1.19 -0.84 18.27
N HIS A 124 0.60 -0.05 19.16
CA HIS A 124 -0.07 -0.56 20.37
C HIS A 124 -1.58 -0.64 20.23
N ASP A 125 -2.17 0.11 19.29
CA ASP A 125 -3.61 0.15 19.06
C ASP A 125 -4.01 0.16 17.57
N GLY A 126 -3.08 -0.18 16.66
CA GLY A 126 -3.34 -0.30 15.22
C GLY A 126 -3.57 1.05 14.54
N ARG A 127 -3.11 2.14 15.15
CA ARG A 127 -3.20 3.46 14.54
C ARG A 127 -2.16 3.66 13.45
N VAL A 128 -2.58 4.40 12.44
CA VAL A 128 -1.72 4.88 11.35
C VAL A 128 -0.68 5.90 11.86
N GLU A 129 -0.93 6.52 13.02
CA GLU A 129 0.00 7.47 13.64
C GLU A 129 1.31 6.76 13.99
N GLY A 130 2.43 7.21 13.40
CA GLY A 130 3.76 6.72 13.75
C GLY A 130 4.25 5.52 12.93
N MET A 131 3.86 5.41 11.65
CA MET A 131 4.59 4.56 10.69
C MET A 131 6.08 4.90 10.77
N ASP A 132 6.93 3.93 11.11
CA ASP A 132 8.32 4.17 11.52
C ASP A 132 9.35 3.37 10.70
N SER A 133 8.89 2.73 9.62
CA SER A 133 9.71 1.91 8.75
C SER A 133 9.28 1.98 7.29
N ALA A 134 10.28 1.83 6.41
CA ALA A 134 10.09 1.55 4.98
C ALA A 134 10.11 0.03 4.79
N LEU A 135 9.14 -0.50 4.05
CA LEU A 135 8.95 -1.94 3.85
C LEU A 135 8.74 -2.23 2.36
N ARG A 136 9.43 -3.26 1.88
CA ARG A 136 9.09 -3.94 0.63
C ARG A 136 8.67 -5.38 0.94
N VAL A 137 7.63 -5.86 0.29
CA VAL A 137 7.15 -7.24 0.37
C VAL A 137 7.17 -7.89 -1.02
N ASP A 138 7.79 -9.07 -1.12
CA ASP A 138 7.60 -9.98 -2.26
C ASP A 138 6.23 -10.66 -2.13
N THR A 139 5.25 -10.24 -2.93
CA THR A 139 3.86 -10.68 -2.81
C THR A 139 3.63 -12.14 -3.24
N ALA A 140 4.65 -12.81 -3.80
CA ALA A 140 4.58 -14.23 -4.12
C ALA A 140 5.01 -15.11 -2.94
N THR A 141 5.91 -14.62 -2.08
CA THR A 141 6.49 -15.41 -0.98
C THR A 141 6.19 -14.86 0.41
N GLY A 142 5.68 -13.62 0.51
CA GLY A 142 5.51 -12.89 1.77
C GLY A 142 6.82 -12.36 2.36
N ALA A 143 7.95 -12.52 1.66
CA ALA A 143 9.26 -12.13 2.16
C ALA A 143 9.38 -10.61 2.27
N GLU A 144 9.96 -10.15 3.38
CA GLU A 144 10.11 -8.73 3.69
C GLU A 144 11.55 -8.24 3.50
N ASP A 145 11.67 -6.97 3.16
CA ASP A 145 12.90 -6.19 3.13
C ASP A 145 12.59 -4.83 3.75
N LEU A 146 13.13 -4.57 4.93
CA LEU A 146 12.62 -3.54 5.84
C LEU A 146 13.76 -2.72 6.46
N TYR A 147 13.52 -1.42 6.56
CA TYR A 147 14.38 -0.48 7.28
C TYR A 147 13.59 0.32 8.33
N HIS A 148 14.02 0.25 9.59
CA HIS A 148 13.44 1.01 10.70
C HIS A 148 14.26 2.29 10.94
N PHE A 149 13.57 3.43 11.10
CA PHE A 149 14.23 4.74 11.23
C PHE A 149 14.61 5.12 12.66
N GLY A 150 14.51 4.19 13.61
CA GLY A 150 14.76 4.42 15.02
C GLY A 150 13.59 5.10 15.75
N ALA A 151 13.67 5.09 17.08
CA ALA A 151 12.62 5.64 17.95
C ALA A 151 12.42 7.15 17.72
N GLY A 152 11.15 7.58 17.73
CA GLY A 152 10.80 8.98 17.53
C GLY A 152 10.82 9.42 16.07
N THR A 153 10.88 8.50 15.12
CA THR A 153 10.76 8.81 13.69
C THR A 153 9.40 8.38 13.16
N ALA A 154 8.78 9.23 12.34
CA ALA A 154 7.63 8.88 11.52
C ALA A 154 7.99 9.04 10.04
N VAL A 155 7.43 8.20 9.17
CA VAL A 155 7.66 8.24 7.73
C VAL A 155 6.37 8.23 6.94
N GLY A 156 6.39 8.92 5.80
CA GLY A 156 5.27 8.98 4.86
C GLY A 156 5.13 7.71 4.02
N GLU A 157 4.23 7.77 3.04
CA GLU A 157 4.09 6.74 2.00
C GLU A 157 5.46 6.48 1.31
N LEU A 158 5.79 5.20 1.10
CA LEU A 158 6.98 4.76 0.38
C LEU A 158 6.63 4.53 -1.09
N ILE A 159 7.23 5.28 -2.01
CA ILE A 159 6.94 5.19 -3.44
C ILE A 159 8.13 4.66 -4.24
N PHE A 160 7.85 3.89 -5.28
CA PHE A 160 8.85 3.45 -6.24
C PHE A 160 9.09 4.52 -7.32
N ALA A 161 10.36 4.77 -7.62
CA ALA A 161 10.82 5.64 -8.69
C ALA A 161 11.74 4.84 -9.62
N PRO A 162 11.29 4.47 -10.83
CA PRO A 162 12.10 3.67 -11.75
C PRO A 162 13.35 4.42 -12.17
N ARG A 163 14.45 3.69 -12.36
CA ARG A 163 15.61 4.22 -13.08
C ARG A 163 15.19 4.56 -14.51
N ILE A 164 15.72 5.64 -15.08
CA ILE A 164 15.47 6.01 -16.49
C ILE A 164 15.84 4.83 -17.39
N GLY A 165 14.91 4.44 -18.28
CA GLY A 165 15.06 3.31 -19.19
C GLY A 165 14.84 1.93 -18.56
N SER A 166 14.57 1.84 -17.26
CA SER A 166 14.28 0.58 -16.58
C SER A 166 13.05 -0.10 -17.18
N THR A 167 13.06 -1.43 -17.15
CA THR A 167 11.90 -2.28 -17.44
C THR A 167 11.61 -3.30 -16.33
N HIS A 168 12.35 -3.24 -15.22
CA HIS A 168 12.28 -4.21 -14.13
C HIS A 168 11.76 -3.56 -12.84
N GLU A 169 10.93 -4.30 -12.09
CA GLU A 169 10.17 -3.85 -10.91
C GLU A 169 11.04 -3.41 -9.71
N LEU A 170 12.32 -3.78 -9.70
CA LEU A 170 13.29 -3.40 -8.65
C LEU A 170 14.43 -2.53 -9.18
N ASP A 171 14.50 -2.27 -10.48
CA ASP A 171 15.54 -1.41 -11.05
C ASP A 171 15.11 0.05 -10.93
N GLY A 172 15.41 0.63 -9.78
CA GLY A 172 15.03 1.99 -9.42
C GLY A 172 15.34 2.30 -7.97
N TYR A 173 14.52 3.18 -7.42
CA TYR A 173 14.69 3.75 -6.09
C TYR A 173 13.37 3.67 -5.33
N ALA A 174 13.43 3.63 -4.00
CA ALA A 174 12.26 3.88 -3.17
C ALA A 174 12.45 5.19 -2.40
N LEU A 175 11.38 5.97 -2.26
CA LEU A 175 11.40 7.33 -1.72
C LEU A 175 10.37 7.46 -0.60
N THR A 176 10.74 8.06 0.52
CA THR A 176 9.79 8.42 1.59
C THR A 176 10.22 9.69 2.31
N LEU A 177 9.25 10.47 2.78
CA LEU A 177 9.50 11.59 3.69
C LEU A 177 9.68 11.08 5.11
N VAL A 178 10.68 11.61 5.80
CA VAL A 178 11.03 11.24 7.18
C VAL A 178 10.88 12.46 8.08
N HIS A 179 10.22 12.24 9.21
CA HIS A 179 9.94 13.23 10.23
C HIS A 179 10.54 12.76 11.55
N ARG A 180 11.65 13.38 11.96
CA ARG A 180 12.23 13.14 13.28
C ARG A 180 11.46 13.95 14.34
N LYS A 181 11.28 13.33 15.51
CA LYS A 181 10.75 14.00 16.70
C LYS A 181 11.62 15.21 17.03
N ASP A 182 10.97 16.31 17.39
CA ASP A 182 11.59 17.58 17.79
C ASP A 182 12.49 18.25 16.72
N SER A 183 12.55 17.72 15.50
CA SER A 183 13.24 18.37 14.38
C SER A 183 12.34 19.40 13.68
N PRO A 184 12.85 20.61 13.40
CA PRO A 184 12.17 21.60 12.55
C PRO A 184 12.32 21.29 11.06
N GLU A 185 13.10 20.27 10.69
CA GLU A 185 13.40 19.87 9.31
C GLU A 185 12.60 18.63 8.92
N SER A 186 12.59 18.31 7.63
CA SER A 186 12.14 17.01 7.12
C SER A 186 13.19 16.47 6.16
N GLU A 187 13.21 15.16 5.98
CA GLU A 187 14.18 14.51 5.10
C GLU A 187 13.42 13.77 3.99
N LEU A 188 13.92 13.80 2.76
CA LEU A 188 13.53 12.84 1.72
C LEU A 188 14.61 11.75 1.68
N ALA A 189 14.28 10.57 2.19
CA ALA A 189 15.15 9.41 2.14
C ALA A 189 14.99 8.69 0.79
N VAL A 190 16.12 8.32 0.19
CA VAL A 190 16.21 7.59 -1.08
C VAL A 190 16.91 6.26 -0.83
N PHE A 191 16.26 5.17 -1.20
CA PHE A 191 16.75 3.81 -1.08
C PHE A 191 17.08 3.23 -2.46
N ASP A 192 17.98 2.25 -2.50
CA ASP A 192 17.96 1.27 -3.58
C ASP A 192 16.70 0.40 -3.40
N ALA A 193 15.82 0.36 -4.41
CA ALA A 193 14.54 -0.35 -4.31
C ALA A 193 14.70 -1.86 -4.08
N ALA A 194 15.84 -2.44 -4.47
CA ALA A 194 16.12 -3.86 -4.27
C ALA A 194 16.64 -4.20 -2.87
N ASN A 195 17.13 -3.21 -2.12
CA ASN A 195 17.86 -3.38 -0.87
C ASN A 195 17.41 -2.33 0.17
N ILE A 196 16.15 -2.42 0.61
CA ILE A 196 15.59 -1.45 1.57
C ILE A 196 16.33 -1.52 2.92
N ALA A 197 16.60 -2.73 3.42
CA ALA A 197 17.23 -2.97 4.71
C ALA A 197 18.65 -2.40 4.85
N ASP A 198 19.35 -2.15 3.74
CA ASP A 198 20.68 -1.52 3.76
C ASP A 198 20.63 -0.03 4.16
N GLY A 199 19.43 0.56 4.13
CA GLY A 199 19.18 1.95 4.50
C GLY A 199 19.26 2.92 3.32
N PRO A 200 19.02 4.22 3.58
CA PRO A 200 19.03 5.23 2.54
C PRO A 200 20.42 5.36 1.89
N ILE A 201 20.48 5.27 0.56
CA ILE A 201 21.68 5.58 -0.23
C ILE A 201 21.91 7.09 -0.37
N ALA A 202 20.86 7.89 -0.16
CA ALA A 202 20.94 9.34 -0.10
C ALA A 202 19.78 9.90 0.75
N THR A 203 20.02 11.09 1.33
CA THR A 203 19.00 11.83 2.07
C THR A 203 19.08 13.30 1.68
N ALA A 204 17.96 13.89 1.23
CA ALA A 204 17.85 15.31 0.99
C ALA A 204 17.20 16.01 2.20
N VAL A 205 17.91 16.94 2.82
CA VAL A 205 17.40 17.72 3.96
C VAL A 205 16.56 18.88 3.45
N ILE A 206 15.36 19.02 4.01
CA ILE A 206 14.41 20.09 3.73
C ILE A 206 14.43 21.03 4.94
N PRO A 207 14.82 22.31 4.79
CA PRO A 207 15.15 23.21 5.91
C PRO A 207 13.91 23.75 6.65
N PHE A 208 12.80 23.04 6.57
CA PHE A 208 11.56 23.30 7.26
C PHE A 208 10.71 22.02 7.34
N ARG A 209 9.77 22.00 8.27
CA ARG A 209 8.92 20.86 8.53
C ARG A 209 7.83 20.77 7.48
N ILE A 210 7.85 19.70 6.69
CA ILE A 210 6.70 19.32 5.87
C ILE A 210 5.68 18.66 6.81
N PRO A 211 4.41 19.12 6.85
CA PRO A 211 3.37 18.44 7.60
C PRO A 211 3.20 16.99 7.13
N SER A 212 2.82 16.08 8.04
CA SER A 212 2.51 14.70 7.64
C SER A 212 1.44 14.72 6.55
N GLY A 213 1.80 14.19 5.39
CA GLY A 213 0.90 14.10 4.24
C GLY A 213 0.11 12.80 4.23
N PHE A 214 -0.59 12.58 3.11
CA PHE A 214 -1.22 11.30 2.78
C PHE A 214 -0.48 10.68 1.60
N HIS A 215 -0.97 10.90 0.39
CA HIS A 215 -0.46 10.29 -0.82
C HIS A 215 0.60 11.12 -1.54
N CYS A 216 1.44 10.44 -2.31
CA CYS A 216 2.43 11.01 -3.20
C CYS A 216 2.57 10.18 -4.48
N ASN A 217 3.19 10.76 -5.51
CA ASN A 217 3.39 10.12 -6.80
C ASN A 217 4.75 10.51 -7.35
N TYR A 218 5.36 9.61 -8.12
CA TYR A 218 6.58 9.88 -8.86
C TYR A 218 6.29 9.84 -10.36
N TYR A 219 6.77 10.84 -11.09
CA TYR A 219 6.65 10.90 -12.54
C TYR A 219 8.04 10.87 -13.16
N SER A 220 8.41 9.72 -13.71
CA SER A 220 9.69 9.58 -14.40
C SER A 220 9.72 10.47 -15.64
N VAL A 221 10.86 11.12 -15.88
CA VAL A 221 11.05 12.06 -16.98
C VAL A 221 10.94 11.42 -18.37
N ASP A 222 11.17 10.12 -18.45
CA ASP A 222 11.00 9.29 -19.65
C ASP A 222 9.60 8.64 -19.75
N GLY A 223 8.74 8.87 -18.75
CA GLY A 223 7.37 8.37 -18.73
C GLY A 223 6.46 9.11 -19.71
N PRO A 224 5.47 8.43 -20.31
CA PRO A 224 4.58 9.03 -21.30
C PRO A 224 3.78 10.22 -20.74
N LEU A 225 3.34 10.13 -19.48
CA LEU A 225 2.62 11.21 -18.80
C LEU A 225 3.49 12.46 -18.61
N TYR A 226 4.74 12.28 -18.19
CA TYR A 226 5.68 13.40 -18.01
C TYR A 226 5.95 14.09 -19.35
N ARG A 227 6.26 13.31 -20.41
CA ARG A 227 6.48 13.84 -21.76
C ARG A 227 5.25 14.57 -22.31
N GLN A 228 4.06 14.04 -22.08
CA GLN A 228 2.80 14.68 -22.47
C GLN A 228 2.59 16.01 -21.73
N ALA A 229 2.87 16.06 -20.43
CA ALA A 229 2.66 17.24 -19.60
C ALA A 229 3.69 18.35 -19.83
N PHE A 230 4.95 17.98 -20.07
CA PHE A 230 6.08 18.92 -20.08
C PHE A 230 6.77 19.11 -21.44
N GLY A 231 6.29 18.46 -22.50
CA GLY A 231 6.70 18.76 -23.88
C GLY A 231 8.13 18.35 -24.24
N THR A 232 8.73 17.43 -23.48
CA THR A 232 10.04 16.85 -23.80
C THR A 232 9.87 15.74 -24.84
N ALA A 233 10.08 16.10 -26.11
CA ALA A 233 10.11 15.18 -27.25
C ALA A 233 11.34 14.27 -27.24
#